data_AF-B9JXB7-F1
#
_entry.id   AF-B9JXB7-F1
#
_cell.length_a   1.000
_cell.length_b   1.000
_cell.length_c   1.000
_cell.angle_alpha   90.00
_cell.angle_beta   90.00
_cell.angle_gamma   90.00
#
_symmetry.space_group_name_H-M   'P 1'
#
loop_
_entity.id
_entity.type
_entity.pdbx_description
1 polymer ?
#
loop_
_entity_poly.entity_id
_entity_poly.type
_entity_poly.pdbx_seq_one_letter_code
_entity_poly.pdbx_strand_id
1 'polypeptide(L)'
;MAEKLGIMVCGHGSRNQNAAREFAVIAEGLKARNPDLPVEYGYLEFCNPVISAGLDSLREKGVTRVLAVPGMLFAAGHAKNDIPSVLNTYQAQNPGMVINYGRELGIDLKMIRAAGDRIQAAVDEANEQLGFVDKHDTLLMVVGRGSSDPDANSNATKVMRMLWEGMGFGWGETCYSGVTFPLVEPGLTHAAKLGYKRIIVFPYFLFTGVLVKRIYSYTDEVAARHPDIQFVKASYLNDHPLVLDAFQDRVREILEGAAVMNCQMCKYREQVLGFEADIGQPQESHHHHVEGIGGGLEDCPCKGDCDASCRDQAFCLKHGLPWTPVHSHADPAPLQPAFDYGASTTLGGKYGHLLNASPDAGLEAVMNAPSSGKAHVHEHGPDCGCGHDHSHDHHGHEHHDHTHDHGDHSHGHNHHHDHGHSHTHAPYPHADHPLGPKSMKKT
;
A
#
# COMPACT_ATOMS: atom_id res chain seq x y z
N MET A 1 -27.62 22.19 23.64
CA MET A 1 -27.47 22.92 22.36
C MET A 1 -27.92 21.99 21.25
N ALA A 2 -28.47 22.52 20.15
CA ALA A 2 -28.73 21.71 18.96
C ALA A 2 -27.40 21.18 18.42
N GLU A 3 -27.39 19.95 17.94
CA GLU A 3 -26.20 19.34 17.34
C GLU A 3 -25.78 20.16 16.11
N LYS A 4 -24.50 20.56 16.07
CA LYS A 4 -23.88 21.17 14.88
C LYS A 4 -22.67 20.35 14.48
N LEU A 5 -22.71 19.83 13.26
CA LEU A 5 -21.66 19.00 12.68
C LEU A 5 -20.56 19.86 12.06
N GLY A 6 -19.33 19.35 12.06
CA GLY A 6 -18.19 19.89 11.32
C GLY A 6 -17.23 18.78 10.91
N ILE A 7 -16.45 18.99 9.85
CA ILE A 7 -15.48 18.02 9.33
C ILE A 7 -14.07 18.52 9.66
N MET A 8 -13.24 17.63 10.20
CA MET A 8 -11.82 17.88 10.42
C MET A 8 -10.98 16.92 9.59
N VAL A 9 -10.24 17.41 8.62
CA VAL A 9 -9.31 16.60 7.81
C VAL A 9 -7.96 16.56 8.50
N CYS A 10 -7.57 15.37 9.00
CA CYS A 10 -6.34 15.18 9.76
C CYS A 10 -5.22 14.72 8.83
N GLY A 11 -4.27 15.61 8.54
CA GLY A 11 -3.08 15.32 7.76
C GLY A 11 -1.91 14.87 8.63
N HIS A 12 -0.99 14.11 8.04
CA HIS A 12 0.28 13.80 8.70
C HIS A 12 1.16 15.04 8.81
N GLY A 13 1.22 15.82 7.73
CA GLY A 13 2.09 16.98 7.61
C GLY A 13 3.38 16.67 6.86
N SER A 14 3.97 17.71 6.28
CA SER A 14 5.16 17.60 5.44
C SER A 14 6.05 18.81 5.61
N ARG A 15 7.36 18.58 5.56
CA ARG A 15 8.34 19.67 5.45
C ARG A 15 8.30 20.36 4.07
N ASN A 16 7.72 19.71 3.07
CA ASN A 16 7.56 20.27 1.73
C ASN A 16 6.26 21.07 1.67
N GLN A 17 6.37 22.38 1.37
CA GLN A 17 5.23 23.29 1.35
C GLN A 17 4.25 22.99 0.18
N ASN A 18 4.71 22.43 -0.94
CA ASN A 18 3.82 21.99 -2.03
C ASN A 18 2.95 20.83 -1.57
N ALA A 19 3.53 19.85 -0.89
CA ALA A 19 2.76 18.73 -0.33
C ALA A 19 1.73 19.19 0.71
N ALA A 20 2.07 20.19 1.53
CA ALA A 20 1.11 20.81 2.44
C ALA A 20 -0.03 21.52 1.68
N ARG A 21 0.29 22.27 0.61
CA ARG A 21 -0.72 22.92 -0.24
C ARG A 21 -1.62 21.93 -0.96
N GLU A 22 -1.08 20.84 -1.49
CA GLU A 22 -1.87 19.77 -2.12
C GLU A 22 -2.80 19.10 -1.10
N PHE A 23 -2.38 18.95 0.16
CA PHE A 23 -3.28 18.47 1.21
C PHE A 23 -4.48 19.40 1.43
N ALA A 24 -4.26 20.71 1.41
CA ALA A 24 -5.35 21.68 1.57
C ALA A 24 -6.40 21.59 0.43
N VAL A 25 -6.01 21.12 -0.76
CA VAL A 25 -6.95 20.88 -1.87
C VAL A 25 -8.01 19.83 -1.50
N ILE A 26 -7.67 18.83 -0.67
CA ILE A 26 -8.64 17.85 -0.19
C ILE A 26 -9.69 18.51 0.70
N ALA A 27 -9.27 19.41 1.59
CA ALA A 27 -10.18 20.14 2.46
C ALA A 27 -11.15 21.01 1.65
N GLU A 28 -10.65 21.70 0.62
CA GLU A 28 -11.51 22.46 -0.31
C GLU A 28 -12.44 21.54 -1.12
N GLY A 29 -11.95 20.39 -1.56
CA GLY A 29 -12.75 19.38 -2.26
C GLY A 29 -13.88 18.79 -1.40
N LEU A 30 -13.64 18.62 -0.10
CA LEU A 30 -14.64 18.21 0.88
C LEU A 30 -15.61 19.34 1.22
N LYS A 31 -15.13 20.57 1.35
CA LYS A 31 -15.97 21.75 1.56
C LYS A 31 -16.96 21.95 0.41
N ALA A 32 -16.50 21.78 -0.83
CA ALA A 32 -17.36 21.83 -2.01
C ALA A 32 -18.45 20.74 -2.01
N ARG A 33 -18.16 19.57 -1.44
CA ARG A 33 -19.11 18.45 -1.31
C ARG A 33 -20.06 18.58 -0.12
N ASN A 34 -19.72 19.43 0.86
CA ASN A 34 -20.48 19.61 2.11
C ASN A 34 -20.67 21.11 2.41
N PRO A 35 -21.40 21.87 1.56
CA PRO A 35 -21.49 23.33 1.68
C PRO A 35 -22.12 23.81 2.99
N ASP A 36 -22.95 22.98 3.63
CA ASP A 36 -23.65 23.30 4.87
C ASP A 36 -22.83 22.96 6.14
N LEU A 37 -21.68 22.32 6.00
CA LEU A 37 -20.82 21.90 7.10
C LEU A 37 -19.54 22.75 7.15
N PRO A 38 -19.15 23.30 8.32
CA PRO A 38 -17.80 23.81 8.51
C PRO A 38 -16.78 22.68 8.25
N VAL A 39 -15.84 22.92 7.34
CA VAL A 39 -14.73 22.02 7.04
C VAL A 39 -13.43 22.73 7.39
N GLU A 40 -12.60 22.08 8.21
CA GLU A 40 -11.27 22.51 8.58
C GLU A 40 -10.26 21.39 8.34
N TYR A 41 -8.99 21.74 8.31
CA TYR A 41 -7.89 20.79 8.21
C TYR A 41 -6.76 21.16 9.15
N GLY A 42 -5.91 20.18 9.44
CA GLY A 42 -4.70 20.41 10.22
C GLY A 42 -3.76 19.23 10.16
N TYR A 43 -2.52 19.46 10.53
CA TYR A 43 -1.45 18.46 10.45
C TYR A 43 -1.03 17.98 11.83
N LEU A 44 -0.64 16.71 11.90
CA LEU A 44 -0.04 16.13 13.08
C LEU A 44 1.35 16.75 13.34
N GLU A 45 2.14 16.99 12.28
CA GLU A 45 3.55 17.38 12.39
C GLU A 45 4.00 18.38 11.33
N PHE A 46 5.17 18.99 11.56
CA PHE A 46 5.96 19.80 10.62
C PHE A 46 5.34 21.12 10.16
N CYS A 47 4.09 21.14 9.70
CA CYS A 47 3.48 22.32 9.10
C CYS A 47 2.24 22.77 9.86
N ASN A 48 1.92 24.05 9.72
CA ASN A 48 0.71 24.67 10.26
C ASN A 48 -0.38 24.76 9.18
N PRO A 49 -1.67 24.74 9.55
CA PRO A 49 -2.19 24.66 10.93
C PRO A 49 -2.04 23.25 11.53
N VAL A 50 -1.77 23.18 12.84
CA VAL A 50 -1.82 21.90 13.59
C VAL A 50 -3.26 21.45 13.80
N ILE A 51 -3.49 20.16 14.06
CA ILE A 51 -4.84 19.59 14.25
C ILE A 51 -5.64 20.35 15.32
N SER A 52 -5.01 20.72 16.43
CA SER A 52 -5.66 21.48 17.52
C SER A 52 -6.20 22.85 17.06
N ALA A 53 -5.47 23.55 16.20
CA ALA A 53 -5.90 24.85 15.65
C ALA A 53 -7.13 24.72 14.75
N GLY A 54 -7.20 23.66 13.93
CA GLY A 54 -8.39 23.36 13.13
C GLY A 54 -9.61 23.03 14.00
N LEU A 55 -9.41 22.27 15.09
CA LEU A 55 -10.45 21.97 16.07
C LEU A 55 -10.94 23.23 16.80
N ASP A 56 -10.04 24.14 17.16
CA ASP A 56 -10.41 25.44 17.74
C ASP A 56 -11.28 26.26 16.80
N SER A 57 -10.93 26.35 15.51
CA SER A 57 -11.76 27.03 14.49
C SER A 57 -13.17 26.42 14.39
N LEU A 58 -13.28 25.08 14.40
CA LEU A 58 -14.58 24.40 14.39
C LEU A 58 -15.39 24.73 15.66
N ARG A 59 -14.75 24.69 16.83
CA ARG A 59 -15.38 25.01 18.12
C ARG A 59 -15.86 26.47 18.18
N GLU A 60 -15.08 27.42 17.68
CA GLU A 60 -15.45 28.84 17.58
C GLU A 60 -16.65 29.07 16.66
N LYS A 61 -16.79 28.24 15.61
CA LYS A 61 -17.99 28.21 14.74
C LYS A 61 -19.20 27.54 15.39
N GLY A 62 -19.09 27.09 16.65
CA GLY A 62 -20.15 26.46 17.42
C GLY A 62 -20.40 24.99 17.05
N VAL A 63 -19.43 24.32 16.40
CA VAL A 63 -19.51 22.87 16.13
C VAL A 63 -19.49 22.12 17.46
N THR A 64 -20.47 21.23 17.66
CA THR A 64 -20.59 20.38 18.85
C THR A 64 -20.20 18.94 18.57
N ARG A 65 -20.14 18.53 17.29
CA ARG A 65 -19.73 17.19 16.88
C ARG A 65 -18.83 17.24 15.64
N VAL A 66 -17.61 16.72 15.76
CA VAL A 66 -16.59 16.72 14.71
C VAL A 66 -16.47 15.33 14.08
N LEU A 67 -16.48 15.30 12.75
CA LEU A 67 -16.18 14.13 11.92
C LEU A 67 -14.70 14.22 11.52
N ALA A 68 -13.82 13.57 12.28
CA ALA A 68 -12.38 13.59 12.03
C ALA A 68 -11.99 12.52 11.01
N VAL A 69 -11.56 12.95 9.83
CA VAL A 69 -11.21 12.09 8.70
C VAL A 69 -9.69 12.05 8.53
N PRO A 70 -9.03 10.89 8.71
CA PRO A 70 -7.60 10.78 8.48
C PRO A 70 -7.26 10.81 6.99
N GLY A 71 -6.41 11.76 6.59
CA GLY A 71 -5.81 11.87 5.26
C GLY A 71 -4.68 10.88 5.03
N MET A 72 -4.95 9.59 5.24
CA MET A 72 -3.97 8.50 5.16
C MET A 72 -4.47 7.41 4.21
N LEU A 73 -3.55 6.80 3.47
CA LEU A 73 -3.85 5.68 2.58
C LEU A 73 -4.05 4.38 3.35
N PHE A 74 -3.18 4.06 4.30
CA PHE A 74 -3.22 2.83 5.09
C PHE A 74 -3.05 3.10 6.58
N ALA A 75 -3.66 2.26 7.41
CA ALA A 75 -3.55 2.36 8.86
C ALA A 75 -2.21 1.82 9.35
N ALA A 76 -1.46 2.68 10.04
CA ALA A 76 -0.24 2.35 10.77
C ALA A 76 -0.18 3.23 12.05
N GLY A 77 1.00 3.42 12.66
CA GLY A 77 1.18 4.19 13.89
C GLY A 77 0.40 5.51 13.94
N HIS A 78 0.49 6.34 12.90
CA HIS A 78 -0.20 7.64 12.87
C HIS A 78 -1.72 7.56 12.94
N ALA A 79 -2.31 6.65 12.16
CA ALA A 79 -3.75 6.49 12.13
C ALA A 79 -4.29 5.71 13.34
N LYS A 80 -3.47 4.79 13.90
CA LYS A 80 -3.85 3.89 15.01
C LYS A 80 -3.57 4.49 16.40
N ASN A 81 -2.57 5.36 16.53
CA ASN A 81 -2.07 5.88 17.81
C ASN A 81 -1.99 7.41 17.85
N ASP A 82 -1.20 8.04 16.96
CA ASP A 82 -0.84 9.46 17.14
C ASP A 82 -2.04 10.41 16.99
N ILE A 83 -2.79 10.32 15.88
CA ILE A 83 -3.99 11.16 15.67
C ILE A 83 -5.06 10.87 16.73
N PRO A 84 -5.42 9.61 17.02
CA PRO A 84 -6.32 9.31 18.12
C PRO A 84 -5.90 9.93 19.46
N SER A 85 -4.60 9.91 19.79
CA SER A 85 -4.07 10.51 21.02
C SER A 85 -4.31 12.02 21.07
N VAL A 86 -4.01 12.75 19.98
CA VAL A 86 -4.26 14.19 19.87
C VAL A 86 -5.75 14.51 19.97
N LEU A 87 -6.61 13.77 19.25
CA LEU A 87 -8.06 14.00 19.24
C LEU A 87 -8.69 13.71 20.61
N ASN A 88 -8.30 12.60 21.26
CA ASN A 88 -8.79 12.23 22.59
C ASN A 88 -8.37 13.27 23.65
N THR A 89 -7.14 13.77 23.56
CA THR A 89 -6.64 14.82 24.46
C THR A 89 -7.44 16.11 24.29
N TYR A 90 -7.66 16.54 23.04
CA TYR A 90 -8.45 17.74 22.76
C TYR A 90 -9.89 17.58 23.25
N GLN A 91 -10.54 16.44 23.02
CA GLN A 91 -11.89 16.17 23.50
C GLN A 91 -11.99 16.19 25.02
N ALA A 92 -11.02 15.60 25.74
CA ALA A 92 -10.99 15.62 27.20
C ALA A 92 -10.89 17.04 27.78
N GLN A 93 -10.21 17.95 27.08
CA GLN A 93 -10.10 19.37 27.43
C GLN A 93 -11.34 20.19 27.04
N ASN A 94 -12.22 19.65 26.17
CA ASN A 94 -13.38 20.34 25.62
C ASN A 94 -14.67 19.47 25.71
N PRO A 95 -15.25 19.27 26.92
CA PRO A 95 -16.36 18.34 27.13
C PRO A 95 -17.65 18.65 26.36
N GLY A 96 -17.81 19.87 25.84
CA GLY A 96 -18.96 20.28 25.01
C GLY A 96 -18.86 19.86 23.55
N MET A 97 -17.76 19.23 23.13
CA MET A 97 -17.50 18.83 21.76
C MET A 97 -17.20 17.33 21.68
N VAL A 98 -17.95 16.62 20.85
CA VAL A 98 -17.73 15.19 20.57
C VAL A 98 -16.91 15.05 19.29
N ILE A 99 -15.90 14.20 19.28
CA ILE A 99 -15.06 13.92 18.11
C ILE A 99 -15.23 12.44 17.74
N ASN A 100 -15.74 12.19 16.54
CA ASN A 100 -15.80 10.85 15.97
C ASN A 100 -14.72 10.72 14.91
N TYR A 101 -13.80 9.78 15.13
CA TYR A 101 -12.69 9.51 14.23
C TYR A 101 -13.05 8.39 13.25
N GLY A 102 -12.86 8.64 11.96
CA GLY A 102 -13.09 7.68 10.89
C GLY A 102 -11.88 6.80 10.59
N ARG A 103 -12.10 5.80 9.75
CA ARG A 103 -11.01 5.01 9.15
C ARG A 103 -10.33 5.74 8.01
N GLU A 104 -9.12 5.32 7.71
CA GLU A 104 -8.31 5.72 6.55
C GLU A 104 -8.97 5.33 5.21
N LEU A 105 -8.44 5.86 4.10
CA LEU A 105 -8.95 5.55 2.77
C LEU A 105 -8.92 4.04 2.47
N GLY A 106 -7.84 3.38 2.86
CA GLY A 106 -7.72 1.92 2.87
C GLY A 106 -7.79 1.29 1.48
N ILE A 107 -8.22 0.04 1.45
CA ILE A 107 -8.50 -0.70 0.22
C ILE A 107 -9.92 -0.38 -0.22
N ASP A 108 -10.04 0.43 -1.27
CA ASP A 108 -11.32 0.91 -1.79
C ASP A 108 -11.28 0.89 -3.32
N LEU A 109 -12.38 0.45 -3.96
CA LEU A 109 -12.47 0.38 -5.42
C LEU A 109 -12.28 1.75 -6.08
N LYS A 110 -12.69 2.84 -5.43
CA LYS A 110 -12.45 4.21 -5.93
C LYS A 110 -10.97 4.53 -5.99
N MET A 111 -10.21 4.08 -5.00
CA MET A 111 -8.77 4.27 -4.94
C MET A 111 -8.05 3.40 -5.98
N ILE A 112 -8.48 2.15 -6.17
CA ILE A 112 -7.96 1.28 -7.23
C ILE A 112 -8.24 1.87 -8.62
N ARG A 113 -9.45 2.38 -8.86
CA ARG A 113 -9.80 3.04 -10.14
C ARG A 113 -8.97 4.30 -10.37
N ALA A 114 -8.84 5.16 -9.35
CA ALA A 114 -7.99 6.36 -9.44
C ALA A 114 -6.53 6.00 -9.79
N ALA A 115 -5.98 4.97 -9.16
CA ALA A 115 -4.66 4.46 -9.50
C ALA A 115 -4.59 3.92 -10.93
N GLY A 116 -5.60 3.14 -11.34
CA GLY A 116 -5.73 2.62 -12.70
C GLY A 116 -5.75 3.72 -13.76
N ASP A 117 -6.49 4.80 -13.53
CA ASP A 117 -6.56 5.95 -14.44
C ASP A 117 -5.18 6.64 -14.58
N ARG A 118 -4.46 6.83 -13.47
CA ARG A 118 -3.10 7.41 -13.46
C ARG A 118 -2.10 6.53 -14.19
N ILE A 119 -2.16 5.22 -13.99
CA ILE A 119 -1.31 4.23 -14.67
C ILE A 119 -1.64 4.17 -16.16
N GLN A 120 -2.91 4.14 -16.52
CA GLN A 120 -3.36 4.07 -17.90
C GLN A 120 -2.92 5.30 -18.69
N ALA A 121 -3.05 6.50 -18.11
CA ALA A 121 -2.53 7.73 -18.71
C ALA A 121 -1.03 7.64 -19.01
N ALA A 122 -0.23 7.08 -18.09
CA ALA A 122 1.20 6.89 -18.30
C ALA A 122 1.52 5.82 -19.38
N VAL A 123 0.72 4.77 -19.47
CA VAL A 123 0.83 3.76 -20.55
C VAL A 123 0.53 4.39 -21.91
N ASP A 124 -0.54 5.18 -22.00
CA ASP A 124 -0.98 5.81 -23.25
C ASP A 124 0.04 6.84 -23.73
N GLU A 125 0.53 7.70 -22.83
CA GLU A 125 1.58 8.67 -23.12
C GLU A 125 2.87 7.97 -23.57
N ALA A 126 3.29 6.90 -22.88
CA ALA A 126 4.48 6.15 -23.27
C ALA A 126 4.31 5.44 -24.63
N ASN A 127 3.11 4.94 -24.94
CA ASN A 127 2.84 4.34 -26.25
C ASN A 127 2.92 5.38 -27.37
N GLU A 128 2.45 6.61 -27.12
CA GLU A 128 2.55 7.71 -28.07
C GLU A 128 4.00 8.17 -28.27
N GLN A 129 4.77 8.33 -27.19
CA GLN A 129 6.11 8.92 -27.25
C GLN A 129 7.23 7.92 -27.54
N LEU A 130 7.13 6.69 -27.04
CA LEU A 130 8.20 5.67 -27.05
C LEU A 130 7.84 4.43 -27.88
N GLY A 131 6.67 4.43 -28.51
CA GLY A 131 6.14 3.31 -29.29
C GLY A 131 5.33 2.31 -28.48
N PHE A 132 4.49 1.54 -29.18
CA PHE A 132 3.58 0.59 -28.55
C PHE A 132 4.33 -0.58 -27.90
N VAL A 133 3.99 -0.87 -26.64
CA VAL A 133 4.39 -2.08 -25.92
C VAL A 133 3.14 -2.68 -25.27
N ASP A 134 2.91 -3.97 -25.50
CA ASP A 134 1.78 -4.67 -24.90
C ASP A 134 1.90 -4.71 -23.38
N LYS A 135 0.78 -4.68 -22.67
CA LYS A 135 0.78 -4.74 -21.20
C LYS A 135 1.36 -6.06 -20.70
N HIS A 136 1.18 -7.16 -21.42
CA HIS A 136 1.79 -8.46 -21.12
C HIS A 136 3.33 -8.42 -21.20
N ASP A 137 3.90 -7.51 -21.99
CA ASP A 137 5.34 -7.26 -22.07
C ASP A 137 5.81 -6.14 -21.12
N THR A 138 4.92 -5.65 -20.25
CA THR A 138 5.15 -4.55 -19.32
C THR A 138 5.00 -5.01 -17.87
N LEU A 139 5.92 -4.57 -17.00
CA LEU A 139 5.85 -4.78 -15.55
C LEU A 139 5.31 -3.53 -14.86
N LEU A 140 4.41 -3.71 -13.89
CA LEU A 140 3.91 -2.64 -13.03
C LEU A 140 4.64 -2.65 -11.68
N MET A 141 5.37 -1.58 -11.38
CA MET A 141 6.01 -1.36 -10.08
C MET A 141 5.17 -0.38 -9.26
N VAL A 142 4.48 -0.89 -8.23
CA VAL A 142 3.73 -0.03 -7.30
C VAL A 142 4.62 0.32 -6.12
N VAL A 143 4.83 1.61 -5.88
CA VAL A 143 5.72 2.10 -4.82
C VAL A 143 4.91 2.71 -3.69
N GLY A 144 4.98 2.09 -2.50
CA GLY A 144 4.40 2.63 -1.26
C GLY A 144 5.43 3.37 -0.40
N ARG A 145 4.97 4.02 0.67
CA ARG A 145 5.88 4.60 1.68
C ARG A 145 6.64 3.51 2.45
N GLY A 146 5.94 2.44 2.80
CA GLY A 146 6.39 1.36 3.69
C GLY A 146 6.06 1.65 5.16
N SER A 147 5.93 0.61 5.97
CA SER A 147 5.59 0.72 7.39
C SER A 147 6.31 -0.34 8.21
N SER A 148 6.54 -0.08 9.49
CA SER A 148 6.86 -1.11 10.48
C SER A 148 5.64 -1.98 10.82
N ASP A 149 4.45 -1.53 10.44
CA ASP A 149 3.21 -2.29 10.54
C ASP A 149 2.99 -3.14 9.27
N PRO A 150 3.06 -4.49 9.36
CA PRO A 150 2.89 -5.37 8.20
C PRO A 150 1.48 -5.31 7.60
N ASP A 151 0.45 -4.91 8.35
CA ASP A 151 -0.90 -4.73 7.82
C ASP A 151 -0.92 -3.68 6.70
N ALA A 152 -0.28 -2.53 6.93
CA ALA A 152 -0.14 -1.49 5.91
C ALA A 152 0.66 -1.95 4.68
N ASN A 153 1.73 -2.74 4.90
CA ASN A 153 2.53 -3.29 3.81
C ASN A 153 1.73 -4.32 2.99
N SER A 154 0.95 -5.18 3.65
CA SER A 154 0.09 -6.14 2.99
C SER A 154 -0.97 -5.48 2.13
N ASN A 155 -1.50 -4.32 2.56
CA ASN A 155 -2.44 -3.52 1.79
C ASN A 155 -1.79 -2.89 0.56
N ALA A 156 -0.53 -2.42 0.64
CA ALA A 156 0.21 -1.97 -0.54
C ALA A 156 0.37 -3.10 -1.58
N THR A 157 0.75 -4.30 -1.14
CA THR A 157 0.83 -5.48 -2.02
C THR A 157 -0.53 -5.85 -2.60
N LYS A 158 -1.62 -5.74 -1.82
CA LYS A 158 -2.98 -5.98 -2.31
C LYS A 158 -3.36 -4.99 -3.41
N VAL A 159 -3.07 -3.70 -3.24
CA VAL A 159 -3.27 -2.68 -4.30
C VAL A 159 -2.51 -3.06 -5.56
N MET A 160 -1.24 -3.45 -5.43
CA MET A 160 -0.44 -3.89 -6.57
C MET A 160 -1.06 -5.07 -7.31
N ARG A 161 -1.48 -6.13 -6.60
CA ARG A 161 -2.11 -7.30 -7.23
C ARG A 161 -3.41 -6.93 -7.95
N MET A 162 -4.26 -6.11 -7.31
CA MET A 162 -5.51 -5.65 -7.91
C MET A 162 -5.29 -4.85 -9.19
N LEU A 163 -4.24 -4.00 -9.23
CA LEU A 163 -3.91 -3.20 -10.40
C LEU A 163 -3.25 -4.03 -11.50
N TRP A 164 -2.26 -4.84 -11.15
CA TRP A 164 -1.55 -5.69 -12.10
C TRP A 164 -2.52 -6.64 -12.80
N GLU A 165 -3.19 -7.52 -12.05
CA GLU A 165 -4.07 -8.55 -12.61
C GLU A 165 -5.29 -7.91 -13.29
N GLY A 166 -5.83 -6.85 -12.68
CA GLY A 166 -7.00 -6.16 -13.20
C GLY A 166 -6.74 -5.39 -14.50
N MET A 167 -5.51 -4.91 -14.73
CA MET A 167 -5.15 -4.14 -15.93
C MET A 167 -4.47 -4.98 -17.02
N GLY A 168 -4.07 -6.23 -16.70
CA GLY A 168 -3.46 -7.16 -17.66
C GLY A 168 -1.96 -6.96 -17.88
N PHE A 169 -1.22 -6.44 -16.89
CA PHE A 169 0.24 -6.40 -16.99
C PHE A 169 0.84 -7.81 -16.97
N GLY A 170 2.03 -8.00 -17.54
CA GLY A 170 2.71 -9.30 -17.51
C GLY A 170 3.19 -9.68 -16.11
N TRP A 171 3.61 -8.67 -15.33
CA TRP A 171 4.01 -8.84 -13.94
C TRP A 171 3.77 -7.59 -13.11
N GLY A 172 3.78 -7.75 -11.78
CA GLY A 172 3.72 -6.65 -10.85
C GLY A 172 4.55 -6.88 -9.60
N GLU A 173 5.25 -5.84 -9.14
CA GLU A 173 6.02 -5.86 -7.89
C GLU A 173 5.68 -4.67 -7.00
N THR A 174 5.87 -4.84 -5.69
CA THR A 174 5.71 -3.78 -4.70
C THR A 174 7.07 -3.41 -4.12
N CYS A 175 7.38 -2.11 -4.12
CA CYS A 175 8.56 -1.56 -3.47
C CYS A 175 8.19 -0.42 -2.53
N TYR A 176 9.16 0.01 -1.72
CA TYR A 176 8.94 1.02 -0.69
C TYR A 176 9.99 2.12 -0.72
N SER A 177 9.57 3.32 -0.33
CA SER A 177 10.46 4.50 -0.35
C SER A 177 11.49 4.55 0.79
N GLY A 178 11.34 3.79 1.88
CA GLY A 178 12.34 3.82 2.95
C GLY A 178 12.13 3.01 4.24
N VAL A 179 10.90 2.71 4.67
CA VAL A 179 10.69 2.11 6.02
C VAL A 179 10.80 0.59 6.03
N THR A 180 10.45 -0.06 4.93
CA THR A 180 10.50 -1.51 4.78
C THR A 180 11.06 -1.87 3.41
N PHE A 181 11.27 -3.15 3.16
CA PHE A 181 11.92 -3.69 1.97
C PHE A 181 10.92 -4.45 1.08
N PRO A 182 11.18 -4.55 -0.23
CA PRO A 182 12.34 -4.02 -0.96
C PRO A 182 12.27 -2.49 -1.18
N LEU A 183 13.43 -1.84 -1.18
CA LEU A 183 13.53 -0.41 -1.54
C LEU A 183 13.47 -0.23 -3.06
N VAL A 184 13.11 0.97 -3.52
CA VAL A 184 12.89 1.30 -4.95
C VAL A 184 14.05 0.88 -5.84
N GLU A 185 15.28 1.31 -5.54
CA GLU A 185 16.43 1.02 -6.41
C GLU A 185 16.75 -0.49 -6.46
N PRO A 186 16.90 -1.23 -5.33
CA PRO A 186 17.05 -2.68 -5.37
C PRO A 186 15.91 -3.41 -6.07
N GLY A 187 14.66 -2.96 -5.88
CA GLY A 187 13.50 -3.57 -6.49
C GLY A 187 13.40 -3.34 -7.99
N LEU A 188 13.69 -2.14 -8.48
CA LEU A 188 13.79 -1.88 -9.92
C LEU A 188 14.98 -2.62 -10.55
N THR A 189 16.11 -2.72 -9.83
CA THR A 189 17.27 -3.51 -10.27
C THR A 189 16.94 -5.01 -10.36
N HIS A 190 16.07 -5.50 -9.47
CA HIS A 190 15.53 -6.86 -9.55
C HIS A 190 14.58 -7.02 -10.74
N ALA A 191 13.60 -6.13 -10.87
CA ALA A 191 12.61 -6.14 -11.94
C ALA A 191 13.25 -6.07 -13.34
N ALA A 192 14.35 -5.33 -13.50
CA ALA A 192 15.11 -5.24 -14.75
C ALA A 192 15.68 -6.60 -15.23
N LYS A 193 15.84 -7.58 -14.32
CA LYS A 193 16.35 -8.92 -14.67
C LYS A 193 15.25 -9.87 -15.17
N LEU A 194 13.98 -9.47 -15.11
CA LEU A 194 12.84 -10.33 -15.43
C LEU A 194 12.48 -10.35 -16.92
N GLY A 195 13.11 -9.51 -17.75
CA GLY A 195 12.97 -9.54 -19.21
C GLY A 195 11.77 -8.77 -19.79
N TYR A 196 11.10 -7.93 -19.01
CA TYR A 196 10.03 -7.06 -19.50
C TYR A 196 10.59 -5.88 -20.29
N LYS A 197 9.91 -5.49 -21.37
CA LYS A 197 10.34 -4.42 -22.28
C LYS A 197 10.12 -3.03 -21.68
N ARG A 198 9.13 -2.91 -20.79
CA ARG A 198 8.75 -1.68 -20.12
C ARG A 198 8.46 -1.92 -18.64
N ILE A 199 8.83 -0.97 -17.81
CA ILE A 199 8.50 -0.90 -16.38
C ILE A 199 7.76 0.40 -16.12
N ILE A 200 6.50 0.31 -15.67
CA ILE A 200 5.71 1.44 -15.22
C ILE A 200 5.92 1.59 -13.72
N VAL A 201 6.48 2.72 -13.28
CA VAL A 201 6.70 3.03 -11.86
C VAL A 201 5.59 3.95 -11.38
N PHE A 202 4.72 3.43 -10.51
CA PHE A 202 3.57 4.13 -9.98
C PHE A 202 3.69 4.38 -8.47
N PRO A 203 3.92 5.62 -8.02
CA PRO A 203 3.89 5.97 -6.61
C PRO A 203 2.45 6.00 -6.09
N TYR A 204 2.11 5.08 -5.18
CA TYR A 204 0.81 5.09 -4.48
C TYR A 204 0.84 6.08 -3.31
N PHE A 205 0.78 7.36 -3.63
CA PHE A 205 0.86 8.50 -2.71
C PHE A 205 -0.26 9.50 -3.01
N LEU A 206 -0.78 10.15 -1.96
CA LEU A 206 -1.77 11.21 -2.11
C LEU A 206 -1.14 12.54 -2.57
N PHE A 207 0.13 12.80 -2.25
CA PHE A 207 0.76 14.10 -2.50
C PHE A 207 2.17 13.93 -3.03
N THR A 208 2.65 15.00 -3.66
CA THR A 208 4.04 15.19 -4.03
C THR A 208 4.96 15.25 -2.81
N GLY A 209 6.25 15.48 -3.09
CA GLY A 209 7.23 15.88 -2.11
C GLY A 209 8.53 15.11 -2.28
N VAL A 210 9.37 15.18 -1.24
CA VAL A 210 10.71 14.58 -1.25
C VAL A 210 10.67 13.09 -1.59
N LEU A 211 9.64 12.36 -1.14
CA LEU A 211 9.53 10.92 -1.37
C LEU A 211 9.24 10.58 -2.83
N VAL A 212 8.21 11.18 -3.43
CA VAL A 212 7.87 10.94 -4.85
C VAL A 212 9.04 11.33 -5.76
N LYS A 213 9.68 12.46 -5.50
CA LYS A 213 10.88 12.89 -6.24
C LYS A 213 12.01 11.87 -6.15
N ARG A 214 12.26 11.34 -4.96
CA ARG A 214 13.29 10.32 -4.75
C ARG A 214 12.97 9.02 -5.51
N ILE A 215 11.70 8.60 -5.54
CA ILE A 215 11.28 7.44 -6.32
C ILE A 215 11.65 7.64 -7.80
N TYR A 216 11.35 8.82 -8.35
CA TYR A 216 11.70 9.15 -9.73
C TYR A 216 13.22 9.25 -9.96
N SER A 217 13.97 9.85 -9.03
CA SER A 217 15.44 9.88 -9.11
C SER A 217 16.05 8.48 -9.19
N TYR A 218 15.65 7.58 -8.29
CA TYR A 218 16.11 6.19 -8.35
C TYR A 218 15.66 5.46 -9.62
N THR A 219 14.47 5.80 -10.12
CA THR A 219 14.00 5.27 -11.41
C THR A 219 14.93 5.69 -12.54
N ASP A 220 15.32 6.98 -12.59
CA ASP A 220 16.22 7.51 -13.61
C ASP A 220 17.64 6.89 -13.50
N GLU A 221 18.14 6.68 -12.27
CA GLU A 221 19.43 6.02 -12.02
C GLU A 221 19.46 4.54 -12.45
N VAL A 222 18.35 3.81 -12.25
CA VAL A 222 18.23 2.42 -12.72
C VAL A 222 18.04 2.40 -14.23
N ALA A 223 17.23 3.29 -14.79
CA ALA A 223 17.02 3.40 -16.24
C ALA A 223 18.33 3.66 -17.00
N ALA A 224 19.21 4.51 -16.46
CA ALA A 224 20.54 4.77 -17.05
C ALA A 224 21.43 3.51 -17.12
N ARG A 225 21.22 2.52 -16.25
CA ARG A 225 21.94 1.24 -16.23
C ARG A 225 21.33 0.18 -17.16
N HIS A 226 20.09 0.39 -17.60
CA HIS A 226 19.30 -0.57 -18.39
C HIS A 226 18.65 0.14 -19.59
N PRO A 227 19.45 0.61 -20.56
CA PRO A 227 18.97 1.43 -21.69
C PRO A 227 18.06 0.68 -22.67
N ASP A 228 18.01 -0.65 -22.58
CA ASP A 228 17.14 -1.54 -23.34
C ASP A 228 15.71 -1.64 -22.80
N ILE A 229 15.46 -1.15 -21.58
CA ILE A 229 14.15 -1.19 -20.92
C ILE A 229 13.56 0.23 -20.85
N GLN A 230 12.28 0.36 -21.19
CA GLN A 230 11.57 1.63 -21.02
C GLN A 230 11.09 1.80 -19.57
N PHE A 231 11.66 2.74 -18.83
CA PHE A 231 11.17 3.11 -17.50
C PHE A 231 10.23 4.31 -17.60
N VAL A 232 8.97 4.12 -17.24
CA VAL A 232 7.91 5.11 -17.39
C VAL A 232 7.40 5.50 -16.00
N LYS A 233 7.45 6.81 -15.69
CA LYS A 233 7.05 7.36 -14.40
C LYS A 233 5.58 7.76 -14.45
N ALA A 234 4.70 7.01 -13.80
CA ALA A 234 3.29 7.36 -13.69
C ALA A 234 3.08 8.43 -12.62
N SER A 235 2.10 9.31 -12.82
CA SER A 235 1.70 10.28 -11.79
C SER A 235 1.06 9.57 -10.58
N TYR A 236 1.17 10.18 -9.40
CA TYR A 236 0.58 9.70 -8.16
C TYR A 236 -0.91 10.08 -8.06
N LEU A 237 -1.62 9.69 -7.00
CA LEU A 237 -3.08 9.83 -6.90
C LEU A 237 -3.55 11.29 -6.95
N ASN A 238 -2.95 12.15 -6.12
CA ASN A 238 -3.29 13.58 -6.01
C ASN A 238 -4.79 13.84 -5.80
N ASP A 239 -5.30 14.93 -6.36
CA ASP A 239 -6.66 15.44 -6.37
C ASP A 239 -7.64 14.68 -7.27
N HIS A 240 -7.33 13.42 -7.61
CA HIS A 240 -8.18 12.62 -8.47
C HIS A 240 -9.63 12.61 -7.92
N PRO A 241 -10.67 12.83 -8.75
CA PRO A 241 -12.05 12.97 -8.27
C PRO A 241 -12.50 11.79 -7.37
N LEU A 242 -12.14 10.56 -7.74
CA LEU A 242 -12.44 9.36 -6.96
C LEU A 242 -11.74 9.30 -5.60
N VAL A 243 -10.59 9.97 -5.43
CA VAL A 243 -9.93 10.10 -4.12
C VAL A 243 -10.76 11.01 -3.22
N LEU A 244 -11.23 12.16 -3.74
CA LEU A 244 -12.12 13.05 -3.01
C LEU A 244 -13.45 12.38 -2.66
N ASP A 245 -13.97 11.53 -3.55
CA ASP A 245 -15.17 10.74 -3.27
C ASP A 245 -14.92 9.68 -2.20
N ALA A 246 -13.74 9.07 -2.15
CA ALA A 246 -13.37 8.16 -1.06
C ALA A 246 -13.29 8.90 0.28
N PHE A 247 -12.77 10.13 0.32
CA PHE A 247 -12.85 10.99 1.50
C PHE A 247 -14.29 11.28 1.92
N GLN A 248 -15.18 11.57 0.97
CA GLN A 248 -16.59 11.79 1.24
C GLN A 248 -17.26 10.54 1.84
N ASP A 249 -16.89 9.35 1.38
CA ASP A 249 -17.40 8.12 1.96
C ASP A 249 -16.93 7.94 3.40
N ARG A 250 -15.69 8.31 3.73
CA ARG A 250 -15.22 8.29 5.13
C ARG A 250 -16.05 9.23 6.01
N VAL A 251 -16.40 10.43 5.52
CA VAL A 251 -17.32 11.34 6.24
C VAL A 251 -18.67 10.66 6.49
N ARG A 252 -19.26 10.04 5.47
CA ARG A 252 -20.55 9.35 5.55
C ARG A 252 -20.52 8.15 6.52
N GLU A 253 -19.47 7.35 6.47
CA GLU A 253 -19.27 6.21 7.35
C GLU A 253 -19.22 6.61 8.83
N ILE A 254 -18.59 7.77 9.15
CA ILE A 254 -18.58 8.31 10.52
C ILE A 254 -20.01 8.68 10.95
N LEU A 255 -20.78 9.33 10.06
CA LEU A 255 -22.16 9.74 10.34
C LEU A 255 -23.08 8.56 10.58
N GLU A 256 -22.95 7.50 9.78
CA GLU A 256 -23.77 6.29 9.85
C GLU A 256 -23.33 5.33 10.97
N GLY A 257 -22.23 5.63 11.68
CA GLY A 257 -21.65 4.74 12.69
C GLY A 257 -21.03 3.46 12.10
N ALA A 258 -20.75 3.47 10.80
CA ALA A 258 -20.16 2.37 10.03
C ALA A 258 -18.64 2.48 9.89
N ALA A 259 -18.00 3.44 10.59
CA ALA A 259 -16.55 3.57 10.66
C ALA A 259 -15.93 2.41 11.46
N VAL A 260 -15.90 1.22 10.85
CA VAL A 260 -15.19 0.06 11.38
C VAL A 260 -13.73 0.23 10.99
N MET A 261 -12.93 0.75 11.91
CA MET A 261 -11.47 0.65 11.81
C MET A 261 -11.10 -0.80 11.50
N ASN A 262 -10.02 -1.04 10.75
CA ASN A 262 -9.56 -2.38 10.34
C ASN A 262 -9.05 -3.27 11.50
N CYS A 263 -9.62 -3.11 12.70
CA CYS A 263 -9.21 -3.70 13.96
C CYS A 263 -9.22 -5.23 13.99
N GLN A 264 -9.75 -5.91 12.97
CA GLN A 264 -9.70 -7.37 12.88
C GLN A 264 -8.26 -7.91 12.82
N MET A 265 -7.28 -7.11 12.36
CA MET A 265 -5.84 -7.46 12.36
C MET A 265 -4.98 -6.43 13.11
N CYS A 266 -5.56 -5.69 14.06
CA CYS A 266 -4.80 -4.69 14.79
C CYS A 266 -3.91 -5.34 15.86
N LYS A 267 -2.60 -5.31 15.67
CA LYS A 267 -1.59 -5.84 16.60
C LYS A 267 -1.66 -5.27 18.03
N TYR A 268 -2.29 -4.11 18.21
CA TYR A 268 -2.49 -3.50 19.53
C TYR A 268 -3.69 -4.07 20.30
N ARG A 269 -4.59 -4.82 19.63
CA ARG A 269 -5.85 -5.32 20.22
C ARG A 269 -5.97 -6.83 20.24
N GLU A 270 -5.36 -7.50 19.26
CA GLU A 270 -5.41 -8.95 19.11
C GLU A 270 -4.01 -9.50 18.86
N GLN A 271 -3.78 -10.76 19.18
CA GLN A 271 -2.49 -11.39 18.95
C GLN A 271 -2.22 -11.57 17.46
N VAL A 272 -1.26 -10.81 16.95
CA VAL A 272 -0.67 -11.00 15.62
C VAL A 272 0.71 -11.63 15.80
N LEU A 273 1.00 -12.69 15.02
CA LEU A 273 2.25 -13.42 15.09
C LEU A 273 3.46 -12.48 14.96
N GLY A 274 4.37 -12.53 15.95
CA GLY A 274 5.57 -11.70 16.00
C GLY A 274 5.37 -10.29 16.58
N PHE A 275 4.15 -9.96 17.02
CA PHE A 275 3.80 -8.69 17.68
C PHE A 275 3.09 -8.92 19.01
N GLU A 276 3.35 -10.04 19.68
CA GLU A 276 2.73 -10.41 20.96
C GLU A 276 2.92 -9.34 22.05
N ALA A 277 4.05 -8.63 22.02
CA ALA A 277 4.37 -7.56 22.98
C ALA A 277 3.59 -6.26 22.76
N ASP A 278 2.95 -6.09 21.60
CA ASP A 278 2.22 -4.86 21.25
C ASP A 278 0.77 -4.89 21.74
N ILE A 279 0.25 -6.06 22.13
CA ILE A 279 -1.13 -6.22 22.58
C ILE A 279 -1.35 -5.44 23.88
N GLY A 280 -2.34 -4.55 23.88
CA GLY A 280 -2.73 -3.78 25.05
C GLY A 280 -1.80 -2.61 25.40
N GLN A 281 -0.81 -2.30 24.55
CA GLN A 281 0.03 -1.12 24.72
C GLN A 281 -0.82 0.17 24.72
N PRO A 282 -0.48 1.16 25.57
CA PRO A 282 -1.19 2.45 25.59
C PRO A 282 -1.00 3.20 24.27
N GLN A 283 -2.00 3.99 23.89
CA GLN A 283 -1.88 4.91 22.76
C GLN A 283 -1.03 6.11 23.15
N GLU A 284 0.18 6.17 22.64
CA GLU A 284 1.11 7.28 22.83
C GLU A 284 1.39 7.97 21.50
N SER A 285 1.42 9.31 21.50
CA SER A 285 1.90 10.04 20.34
C SER A 285 3.41 10.20 20.44
N HIS A 286 4.13 9.70 19.44
CA HIS A 286 5.60 9.82 19.41
C HIS A 286 6.06 11.16 18.83
N HIS A 287 5.14 12.01 18.41
CA HIS A 287 5.41 13.08 17.46
C HIS A 287 5.14 14.50 17.98
N HIS A 288 4.76 14.64 19.24
CA HIS A 288 4.59 15.94 19.90
C HIS A 288 5.83 16.86 19.81
N HIS A 289 7.03 16.29 19.73
CA HIS A 289 8.29 17.05 19.69
C HIS A 289 8.56 17.76 18.35
N VAL A 290 7.80 17.44 17.29
CA VAL A 290 7.93 18.01 15.94
C VAL A 290 6.63 18.65 15.42
N GLU A 291 5.64 18.83 16.31
CA GLU A 291 4.39 19.51 16.00
C GLU A 291 4.64 21.01 15.75
N GLY A 292 4.15 21.54 14.63
CA GLY A 292 4.17 22.99 14.34
C GLY A 292 5.55 23.63 14.12
N ILE A 293 6.65 22.86 14.03
CA ILE A 293 8.03 23.38 13.92
C ILE A 293 8.35 24.15 12.62
N GLY A 294 7.41 24.17 11.66
CA GLY A 294 7.57 24.83 10.37
C GLY A 294 8.05 23.89 9.26
N GLY A 295 7.52 24.11 8.05
CA GLY A 295 8.05 23.49 6.83
C GLY A 295 9.43 24.06 6.46
N GLY A 296 9.97 23.68 5.29
CA GLY A 296 11.23 24.26 4.79
C GLY A 296 11.25 25.79 4.88
N LEU A 297 12.45 26.37 5.02
CA LEU A 297 12.72 27.81 5.19
C LEU A 297 11.81 28.66 4.30
N GLU A 298 11.29 29.79 4.82
CA GLU A 298 10.41 30.72 4.09
C GLU A 298 11.02 31.16 2.74
N ASP A 299 12.35 31.31 2.69
CA ASP A 299 13.11 31.63 1.48
C ASP A 299 13.92 30.44 0.93
N CYS A 300 13.40 29.21 1.03
CA CYS A 300 14.09 28.04 0.47
C CYS A 300 14.32 28.25 -1.04
N PRO A 301 15.56 28.05 -1.56
CA PRO A 301 15.85 28.10 -3.00
C PRO A 301 15.00 27.12 -3.82
N CYS A 302 14.48 26.08 -3.15
CA CYS A 302 13.57 25.09 -3.69
C CYS A 302 12.15 25.61 -3.97
N LYS A 303 11.80 26.85 -3.59
CA LYS A 303 10.47 27.50 -3.82
C LYS A 303 9.27 26.62 -3.45
N GLY A 304 9.37 25.92 -2.31
CA GLY A 304 8.34 24.99 -1.84
C GLY A 304 8.42 23.58 -2.45
N ASP A 305 9.19 23.39 -3.51
CA ASP A 305 9.39 22.12 -4.20
C ASP A 305 10.64 21.38 -3.70
N CYS A 306 10.69 21.15 -2.38
CA CYS A 306 11.83 20.55 -1.71
C CYS A 306 12.19 19.18 -2.32
N ASP A 307 13.33 19.13 -3.01
CA ASP A 307 14.06 17.95 -3.49
C ASP A 307 15.11 17.48 -2.46
N ALA A 308 15.21 18.21 -1.36
CA ALA A 308 16.19 18.04 -0.30
C ALA A 308 17.65 18.25 -0.75
N SER A 309 17.89 19.02 -1.82
CA SER A 309 19.23 19.42 -2.28
C SER A 309 20.01 20.21 -1.23
N CYS A 310 19.34 20.87 -0.27
CA CYS A 310 19.99 21.47 0.89
C CYS A 310 20.68 20.45 1.83
N ARG A 311 20.54 19.15 1.57
CA ARG A 311 21.31 18.07 2.21
C ARG A 311 22.71 17.89 1.63
N ASP A 312 23.05 18.62 0.58
CA ASP A 312 24.41 18.74 0.10
C ASP A 312 25.02 20.03 0.69
N GLN A 313 26.16 19.88 1.36
CA GLN A 313 26.90 21.00 1.93
C GLN A 313 27.35 21.98 0.85
N ALA A 314 27.73 21.48 -0.32
CA ALA A 314 28.11 22.31 -1.45
C ALA A 314 26.93 23.12 -1.98
N PHE A 315 25.73 22.53 -2.01
CA PHE A 315 24.49 23.24 -2.35
C PHE A 315 24.19 24.35 -1.33
N CYS A 316 24.25 24.05 -0.02
CA CYS A 316 24.03 25.06 1.02
C CYS A 316 24.99 26.24 0.91
N LEU A 317 26.29 25.97 0.73
CA LEU A 317 27.31 26.99 0.56
C LEU A 317 27.06 27.85 -0.68
N LYS A 318 26.70 27.23 -1.82
CA LYS A 318 26.41 27.94 -3.08
C LYS A 318 25.20 28.89 -2.96
N HIS A 319 24.22 28.52 -2.14
CA HIS A 319 22.97 29.27 -1.99
C HIS A 319 22.92 30.14 -0.73
N GLY A 320 24.04 30.31 -0.02
CA GLY A 320 24.11 31.15 1.19
C GLY A 320 23.28 30.62 2.35
N LEU A 321 22.97 29.32 2.36
CA LEU A 321 22.17 28.68 3.40
C LEU A 321 23.08 28.20 4.56
N PRO A 322 22.62 28.29 5.82
CA PRO A 322 23.35 27.71 6.94
C PRO A 322 23.36 26.17 6.84
N TRP A 323 24.55 25.59 6.82
CA TRP A 323 24.72 24.14 6.96
C TRP A 323 24.47 23.75 8.42
N THR A 324 23.48 22.91 8.66
CA THR A 324 23.10 22.49 10.02
C THR A 324 23.20 20.97 10.14
N PRO A 325 23.31 20.41 11.36
CA PRO A 325 23.23 18.97 11.59
C PRO A 325 21.93 18.34 11.06
N VAL A 326 20.83 19.12 10.91
CA VAL A 326 19.55 18.66 10.33
C VAL A 326 19.65 18.48 8.79
N HIS A 327 20.65 19.11 8.15
CA HIS A 327 20.97 18.98 6.72
C HIS A 327 22.01 17.88 6.44
N SER A 328 22.80 17.49 7.45
CA SER A 328 23.87 16.50 7.35
C SER A 328 23.35 15.05 7.30
N HIS A 329 23.76 14.27 6.28
CA HIS A 329 23.71 12.79 6.29
C HIS A 329 25.03 12.16 6.72
N ALA A 330 26.04 12.95 7.11
CA ALA A 330 27.22 12.38 7.76
C ALA A 330 26.74 11.63 8.99
N ASP A 331 27.15 10.36 9.06
CA ASP A 331 26.51 9.27 9.79
C ASP A 331 25.78 9.71 11.06
N PRO A 332 24.56 9.19 11.32
CA PRO A 332 24.02 9.30 12.66
C PRO A 332 25.12 8.81 13.61
N ALA A 333 25.44 9.59 14.65
CA ALA A 333 26.31 9.10 15.72
C ALA A 333 25.86 7.67 16.05
N PRO A 334 26.78 6.68 16.18
CA PRO A 334 26.40 5.30 16.39
C PRO A 334 25.30 5.26 17.44
N LEU A 335 24.11 4.86 17.02
CA LEU A 335 22.95 4.84 17.88
C LEU A 335 23.31 3.86 18.99
N GLN A 336 23.59 4.38 20.18
CA GLN A 336 23.51 3.56 21.38
C GLN A 336 22.08 3.02 21.38
N PRO A 337 21.90 1.69 21.39
CA PRO A 337 20.56 1.12 21.46
C PRO A 337 19.82 1.81 22.61
N ALA A 338 18.64 2.38 22.33
CA ALA A 338 17.79 2.94 23.39
C ALA A 338 17.43 1.86 24.44
N PHE A 339 17.60 0.58 24.07
CA PHE A 339 17.55 -0.57 24.95
C PHE A 339 18.63 -1.58 24.55
N ASP A 340 19.45 -2.00 25.51
CA ASP A 340 20.22 -3.24 25.42
C ASP A 340 19.21 -4.39 25.46
N TYR A 341 18.82 -4.90 24.29
CA TYR A 341 18.20 -6.22 24.21
C TYR A 341 19.27 -7.27 24.53
N GLY A 342 19.69 -7.32 25.79
CA GLY A 342 20.23 -8.55 26.35
C GLY A 342 19.24 -9.66 26.05
N ALA A 343 19.74 -10.87 25.79
CA ALA A 343 18.93 -12.02 25.41
C ALA A 343 17.65 -12.09 26.28
N SER A 344 16.52 -11.71 25.68
CA SER A 344 15.24 -11.69 26.39
C SER A 344 14.85 -13.14 26.66
N THR A 345 15.04 -13.58 27.90
CA THR A 345 14.58 -14.88 28.40
C THR A 345 13.09 -14.90 28.71
N THR A 346 12.32 -13.90 28.26
CA THR A 346 10.86 -13.83 28.47
C THR A 346 10.04 -13.92 27.19
N LEU A 347 10.66 -14.24 26.05
CA LEU A 347 9.95 -14.63 24.83
C LEU A 347 9.72 -16.14 24.80
N GLY A 348 8.52 -16.55 25.18
CA GLY A 348 7.97 -17.83 24.77
C GLY A 348 6.88 -18.33 25.68
N GLY A 349 5.64 -17.90 25.41
CA GLY A 349 4.47 -18.63 25.87
C GLY A 349 4.66 -20.12 25.60
N LYS A 350 4.51 -20.94 26.65
CA LYS A 350 4.64 -22.42 26.72
C LYS A 350 5.91 -23.09 26.13
N TYR A 351 6.70 -22.42 25.29
CA TYR A 351 7.79 -22.99 24.49
C TYR A 351 9.10 -22.18 24.54
N GLY A 352 9.19 -21.10 25.34
CA GLY A 352 10.43 -20.32 25.50
C GLY A 352 11.62 -21.10 26.08
N HIS A 353 11.34 -22.21 26.77
CA HIS A 353 12.36 -23.13 27.29
C HIS A 353 13.03 -23.98 26.20
N LEU A 354 12.56 -23.92 24.95
CA LEU A 354 13.14 -24.67 23.82
C LEU A 354 14.15 -23.85 23.01
N LEU A 355 14.22 -22.53 23.24
CA LEU A 355 15.26 -21.69 22.63
C LEU A 355 16.62 -22.05 23.26
N ASN A 356 17.47 -22.71 22.47
CA ASN A 356 18.77 -23.26 22.86
C ASN A 356 18.74 -24.56 23.68
N ALA A 357 17.60 -25.25 23.78
CA ALA A 357 17.60 -26.61 24.31
C ALA A 357 18.23 -27.55 23.28
N SER A 358 19.21 -28.36 23.70
CA SER A 358 19.63 -29.51 22.91
C SER A 358 18.40 -30.39 22.67
N PRO A 359 18.21 -30.96 21.45
CA PRO A 359 17.16 -31.92 21.20
C PRO A 359 17.21 -33.00 22.28
N ASP A 360 16.07 -33.35 22.89
CA ASP A 360 16.06 -34.50 23.77
C ASP A 360 16.38 -35.78 22.97
N ALA A 361 16.76 -36.86 23.65
CA ALA A 361 17.16 -38.09 22.99
C ALA A 361 16.09 -38.67 22.04
N GLY A 362 14.81 -38.33 22.25
CA GLY A 362 13.73 -38.72 21.37
C GLY A 362 13.71 -37.90 20.08
N LEU A 363 13.83 -36.57 20.20
CA LEU A 363 13.91 -35.67 19.04
C LEU A 363 15.20 -35.88 18.25
N GLU A 364 16.32 -36.12 18.94
CA GLU A 364 17.61 -36.43 18.32
C GLU A 364 17.57 -37.78 17.59
N ALA A 365 16.83 -38.76 18.12
CA ALA A 365 16.60 -40.03 17.43
C ALA A 365 15.71 -39.87 16.19
N VAL A 366 14.74 -38.95 16.20
CA VAL A 366 13.89 -38.63 15.02
C VAL A 366 14.70 -37.89 13.95
N MET A 367 15.50 -36.90 14.36
CA MET A 367 16.34 -36.11 13.44
C MET A 367 17.45 -36.97 12.80
N ASN A 368 17.97 -37.96 13.54
CA ASN A 368 18.98 -38.89 13.06
C ASN A 368 18.40 -40.21 12.52
N ALA A 369 17.07 -40.36 12.50
CA ALA A 369 16.46 -41.53 11.89
C ALA A 369 16.75 -41.50 10.39
N PRO A 370 17.28 -42.60 9.81
CA PRO A 370 17.45 -42.67 8.37
C PRO A 370 16.09 -42.51 7.72
N SER A 371 15.95 -41.56 6.78
CA SER A 371 14.75 -41.46 5.95
C SER A 371 14.50 -42.84 5.36
N SER A 372 13.36 -43.46 5.68
CA SER A 372 13.05 -44.76 5.12
C SER A 372 12.99 -44.57 3.61
N GLY A 373 14.03 -44.99 2.88
CA GLY A 373 14.13 -44.90 1.42
C GLY A 373 13.13 -45.80 0.70
N LYS A 374 11.94 -46.01 1.27
CA LYS A 374 10.78 -46.61 0.63
C LYS A 374 10.06 -45.51 -0.14
N ALA A 375 9.86 -45.74 -1.44
CA ALA A 375 8.99 -44.92 -2.25
C ALA A 375 7.62 -44.79 -1.56
N HIS A 376 7.13 -43.56 -1.43
CA HIS A 376 5.77 -43.32 -0.96
C HIS A 376 4.79 -43.90 -1.98
N VAL A 377 4.24 -45.06 -1.67
CA VAL A 377 2.98 -45.52 -2.27
C VAL A 377 1.88 -44.90 -1.42
N HIS A 378 1.03 -44.11 -2.06
CA HIS A 378 -0.16 -43.56 -1.42
C HIS A 378 -1.15 -44.71 -1.22
N GLU A 379 -1.24 -45.28 -0.01
CA GLU A 379 -2.28 -46.24 0.31
C GLU A 379 -3.60 -45.50 0.56
N HIS A 380 -4.59 -45.75 -0.29
CA HIS A 380 -5.96 -45.31 -0.07
C HIS A 380 -6.63 -46.27 0.92
N GLY A 381 -7.11 -45.74 2.04
CA GLY A 381 -8.03 -46.49 2.91
C GLY A 381 -9.35 -46.78 2.18
N PRO A 382 -10.09 -47.83 2.56
CA PRO A 382 -11.27 -48.32 1.85
C PRO A 382 -12.43 -47.30 1.69
N ASP A 383 -12.38 -46.15 2.37
CA ASP A 383 -13.42 -45.11 2.34
C ASP A 383 -12.94 -43.73 1.81
N CYS A 384 -11.79 -43.68 1.12
CA CYS A 384 -11.36 -42.47 0.41
C CYS A 384 -12.20 -42.32 -0.87
N GLY A 385 -13.33 -41.63 -0.79
CA GLY A 385 -14.30 -41.38 -1.87
C GLY A 385 -13.80 -40.53 -3.04
N CYS A 386 -12.58 -40.75 -3.52
CA CYS A 386 -11.94 -40.07 -4.64
C CYS A 386 -11.89 -41.00 -5.86
N GLY A 387 -13.04 -41.25 -6.49
CA GLY A 387 -13.10 -41.96 -7.76
C GLY A 387 -13.08 -40.99 -8.94
N HIS A 388 -11.92 -40.79 -9.57
CA HIS A 388 -11.84 -40.35 -10.96
C HIS A 388 -10.77 -41.18 -11.68
N ASP A 389 -11.26 -42.18 -12.41
CA ASP A 389 -10.48 -43.03 -13.31
C ASP A 389 -10.04 -42.21 -14.53
N HIS A 390 -8.75 -42.22 -14.84
CA HIS A 390 -8.23 -41.84 -16.14
C HIS A 390 -7.54 -43.06 -16.76
N SER A 391 -8.30 -43.83 -17.54
CA SER A 391 -7.74 -44.82 -18.44
C SER A 391 -7.11 -44.11 -19.64
N HIS A 392 -5.78 -44.17 -19.74
CA HIS A 392 -5.07 -43.87 -20.99
C HIS A 392 -4.92 -45.17 -21.78
N ASP A 393 -5.82 -45.39 -22.74
CA ASP A 393 -5.61 -46.41 -23.77
C ASP A 393 -4.59 -45.89 -24.78
N HIS A 394 -3.36 -46.38 -24.65
CA HIS A 394 -2.36 -46.34 -25.72
C HIS A 394 -2.65 -47.47 -26.71
N HIS A 395 -3.35 -47.16 -27.80
CA HIS A 395 -3.32 -48.01 -28.99
C HIS A 395 -2.12 -47.64 -29.85
N GLY A 396 -1.10 -48.50 -29.80
CA GLY A 396 -0.03 -48.53 -30.79
C GLY A 396 -0.59 -48.93 -32.16
N HIS A 397 -0.11 -48.25 -33.20
CA HIS A 397 -0.28 -48.73 -34.56
C HIS A 397 1.08 -48.86 -35.24
N GLU A 398 1.27 -50.08 -35.73
CA GLU A 398 2.43 -50.61 -36.42
C GLU A 398 2.70 -49.86 -37.73
N HIS A 399 3.98 -49.78 -38.06
CA HIS A 399 4.48 -49.30 -39.33
C HIS A 399 4.06 -50.24 -40.47
N HIS A 400 3.38 -49.70 -41.47
CA HIS A 400 3.32 -50.29 -42.80
C HIS A 400 3.73 -49.25 -43.85
N ASP A 401 4.81 -49.58 -44.56
CA ASP A 401 5.28 -48.92 -45.78
C ASP A 401 4.21 -49.00 -46.88
N HIS A 402 3.88 -47.87 -47.48
CA HIS A 402 3.35 -47.85 -48.85
C HIS A 402 3.90 -46.68 -49.67
N THR A 403 4.30 -47.06 -50.88
CA THR A 403 4.90 -46.32 -51.97
C THR A 403 3.95 -45.31 -52.63
N HIS A 404 4.55 -44.24 -53.18
CA HIS A 404 3.91 -43.14 -53.91
C HIS A 404 3.16 -43.55 -55.18
N ASP A 405 2.05 -42.87 -55.44
CA ASP A 405 1.58 -42.52 -56.79
C ASP A 405 0.99 -41.09 -56.80
N HIS A 406 1.22 -40.37 -57.90
CA HIS A 406 0.90 -38.96 -58.09
C HIS A 406 -0.52 -38.77 -58.62
N GLY A 407 -1.27 -37.85 -58.01
CA GLY A 407 -2.53 -37.36 -58.56
C GLY A 407 -2.95 -36.08 -57.86
N ASP A 408 -3.08 -35.00 -58.63
CA ASP A 408 -3.61 -33.68 -58.26
C ASP A 408 -4.70 -33.75 -57.19
N HIS A 409 -4.60 -32.93 -56.14
CA HIS A 409 -5.70 -32.12 -55.60
C HIS A 409 -5.17 -31.12 -54.56
N SER A 410 -5.49 -29.85 -54.79
CA SER A 410 -5.20 -28.71 -53.91
C SER A 410 -6.08 -28.72 -52.66
N HIS A 411 -5.48 -28.70 -51.47
CA HIS A 411 -6.15 -28.25 -50.25
C HIS A 411 -5.24 -27.34 -49.43
N GLY A 412 -5.64 -26.09 -49.27
CA GLY A 412 -5.03 -25.15 -48.33
C GLY A 412 -5.47 -25.48 -46.91
N HIS A 413 -4.50 -25.68 -46.02
CA HIS A 413 -4.76 -25.83 -44.59
C HIS A 413 -4.33 -24.55 -43.86
N ASN A 414 -5.31 -23.67 -43.64
CA ASN A 414 -5.23 -22.64 -42.61
C ASN A 414 -5.47 -23.32 -41.26
N HIS A 415 -4.44 -23.42 -40.42
CA HIS A 415 -4.62 -23.77 -39.00
C HIS A 415 -4.82 -22.46 -38.21
N HIS A 416 -6.08 -22.05 -38.07
CA HIS A 416 -6.49 -21.16 -36.98
C HIS A 416 -6.63 -22.01 -35.72
N HIS A 417 -5.74 -21.79 -34.74
CA HIS A 417 -5.96 -22.25 -33.37
C HIS A 417 -6.82 -21.21 -32.66
N ASP A 418 -8.13 -21.35 -32.79
CA ASP A 418 -9.11 -20.59 -32.02
C ASP A 418 -9.23 -21.28 -30.64
N HIS A 419 -8.46 -20.81 -29.67
CA HIS A 419 -8.60 -21.24 -28.27
C HIS A 419 -9.76 -20.48 -27.61
N GLY A 420 -10.97 -20.71 -28.10
CA GLY A 420 -12.21 -20.26 -27.47
C GLY A 420 -12.58 -21.17 -26.31
N HIS A 421 -11.94 -21.02 -25.15
CA HIS A 421 -12.46 -21.63 -23.92
C HIS A 421 -13.65 -20.81 -23.43
N SER A 422 -14.86 -21.14 -23.91
CA SER A 422 -16.10 -20.61 -23.35
C SER A 422 -16.35 -21.21 -21.97
N HIS A 423 -15.81 -20.58 -20.93
CA HIS A 423 -16.25 -20.88 -19.57
C HIS A 423 -17.56 -20.13 -19.32
N THR A 424 -18.69 -20.83 -19.54
CA THR A 424 -19.97 -20.38 -19.00
C THR A 424 -19.95 -20.56 -17.49
N HIS A 425 -19.70 -19.49 -16.76
CA HIS A 425 -19.92 -19.49 -15.32
C HIS A 425 -21.43 -19.68 -15.07
N ALA A 426 -21.80 -20.72 -14.33
CA ALA A 426 -23.17 -20.87 -13.88
C ALA A 426 -23.55 -19.61 -13.06
N PRO A 427 -24.57 -18.85 -13.48
CA PRO A 427 -25.02 -17.72 -12.69
C PRO A 427 -25.44 -18.21 -11.31
N TYR A 428 -24.97 -17.54 -10.26
CA TYR A 428 -25.30 -17.91 -8.89
C TYR A 428 -26.83 -17.91 -8.73
N PRO A 429 -27.48 -19.06 -8.44
CA PRO A 429 -28.94 -19.22 -8.54
C PRO A 429 -29.76 -18.31 -7.61
N HIS A 430 -29.10 -17.68 -6.63
CA HIS A 430 -29.72 -16.89 -5.58
C HIS A 430 -29.14 -15.47 -5.49
N ALA A 431 -28.55 -14.96 -6.57
CA ALA A 431 -27.98 -13.61 -6.62
C ALA A 431 -29.01 -12.53 -6.22
N ASP A 432 -30.28 -12.77 -6.52
CA ASP A 432 -31.39 -11.85 -6.24
C ASP A 432 -32.23 -12.23 -5.01
N HIS A 433 -31.73 -13.14 -4.14
CA HIS A 433 -32.48 -13.57 -2.96
C HIS A 433 -32.71 -12.39 -2.00
N PRO A 434 -33.96 -12.10 -1.55
CA PRO A 434 -34.27 -10.91 -0.76
C PRO A 434 -33.60 -10.88 0.63
N LEU A 435 -33.16 -12.05 1.12
CA LEU A 435 -32.36 -12.23 2.33
C LEU A 435 -30.91 -12.69 2.05
N GLY A 436 -30.44 -12.60 0.80
CA GLY A 436 -29.04 -12.87 0.47
C GLY A 436 -28.09 -11.95 1.26
N PRO A 437 -26.80 -12.32 1.40
CA PRO A 437 -25.83 -11.48 2.08
C PRO A 437 -25.89 -10.05 1.54
N LYS A 438 -26.09 -9.06 2.43
CA LYS A 438 -26.15 -7.64 2.03
C LYS A 438 -24.90 -7.18 1.27
N SER A 439 -23.79 -7.92 1.38
CA SER A 439 -22.54 -7.73 0.64
C SER A 439 -22.66 -7.91 -0.88
N MET A 440 -23.75 -8.48 -1.40
CA MET A 440 -23.96 -8.76 -2.83
C MET A 440 -25.06 -7.92 -3.48
N LYS A 441 -25.67 -6.98 -2.76
CA LYS A 441 -26.65 -6.07 -3.35
C LYS A 441 -25.93 -5.12 -4.31
N LYS A 442 -26.14 -5.28 -5.61
CA LYS A 442 -25.80 -4.24 -6.60
C LYS A 442 -26.63 -3.00 -6.26
N THR A 443 -25.96 -1.91 -5.86
CA THR A 443 -26.55 -0.56 -5.81
C THR A 443 -26.85 -0.05 -7.19
#